data_AF-A0A1M4S9Z2-F1
#
_entry.id   AF-A0A1M4S9Z2-F1
#
_cell.length_a   1.000
_cell.length_b   1.000
_cell.length_c   1.000
_cell.angle_alpha   90.00
_cell.angle_beta   90.00
_cell.angle_gamma   90.00
#
_symmetry.space_group_name_H-M   'P 1'
#
loop_
_entity.id
_entity.type
_entity.pdbx_description
1 polymer ?
#
loop_
_entity_poly.entity_id
_entity_poly.type
_entity_poly.pdbx_seq_one_letter_code
_entity_poly.pdbx_strand_id
1 'polypeptide(L)'
;MELPIENEQEAAVTILFSAAMQQSGNISQQQIEHLSRAVVLCSRFRGSDLNEMTKKAIALQASHEPAEIIEYCSALITEEFRETLFAMVSEVVLLDGQINDKKTKIFALLALHLKITMERMKMILATYLIRNKWNVEVMD
;
A
#
# COMPACT_ATOMS: atom_id res chain seq x y z
N MET A 1 11.20 -0.40 -18.16
CA MET A 1 11.88 0.18 -16.99
C MET A 1 12.10 -0.95 -16.03
N GLU A 2 13.33 -1.13 -15.54
CA GLU A 2 13.65 -2.16 -14.55
C GLU A 2 13.88 -1.46 -13.22
N LEU A 3 12.98 -1.71 -12.26
CA LEU A 3 13.22 -1.35 -10.87
C LEU A 3 13.99 -2.50 -10.22
N PRO A 4 14.90 -2.23 -9.25
CA PRO A 4 15.63 -3.25 -8.49
C PRO A 4 14.71 -3.95 -7.47
N ILE A 5 13.62 -4.54 -7.97
CA ILE A 5 12.60 -5.29 -7.25
C ILE A 5 12.58 -6.68 -7.88
N GLU A 6 12.93 -7.69 -7.10
CA GLU A 6 13.25 -9.03 -7.58
C GLU A 6 12.16 -10.06 -7.28
N ASN A 7 11.25 -9.76 -6.34
CA ASN A 7 10.24 -10.72 -5.88
C ASN A 7 8.91 -10.06 -5.46
N GLU A 8 7.89 -10.90 -5.23
CA GLU A 8 6.54 -10.49 -4.81
C GLU A 8 6.55 -9.70 -3.49
N GLN A 9 7.40 -10.08 -2.54
CA GLN A 9 7.46 -9.43 -1.22
C GLN A 9 8.00 -8.00 -1.34
N GLU A 10 9.10 -7.82 -2.06
CA GLU A 10 9.68 -6.50 -2.34
C GLU A 10 8.68 -5.61 -3.08
N ALA A 11 8.00 -6.16 -4.09
CA ALA A 11 6.96 -5.46 -4.83
C ALA A 11 5.79 -5.02 -3.93
N ALA A 12 5.32 -5.90 -3.06
CA ALA A 12 4.21 -5.64 -2.15
C ALA A 12 4.56 -4.57 -1.09
N VAL A 13 5.74 -4.67 -0.48
CA VAL A 13 6.22 -3.63 0.45
C VAL A 13 6.36 -2.29 -0.28
N THR A 14 6.91 -2.30 -1.49
CA THR A 14 7.06 -1.08 -2.28
C THR A 14 5.72 -0.43 -2.62
N ILE A 15 4.70 -1.21 -2.99
CA ILE A 15 3.33 -0.73 -3.20
C ILE A 15 2.76 -0.10 -1.92
N LEU A 16 2.89 -0.78 -0.78
CA LEU A 16 2.39 -0.32 0.51
C LEU A 16 2.98 1.05 0.89
N PHE A 17 4.29 1.23 0.73
CA PHE A 17 4.97 2.50 0.99
C PHE A 17 4.56 3.58 -0.02
N SER A 18 4.48 3.25 -1.31
CA SER A 18 4.04 4.19 -2.36
C SER A 18 2.68 4.80 -2.03
N ALA A 19 1.73 3.94 -1.64
CA ALA A 19 0.36 4.35 -1.34
C ALA A 19 0.27 5.22 -0.08
N ALA A 20 1.07 4.91 0.94
CA ALA A 20 1.12 5.67 2.18
C ALA A 20 1.78 7.06 2.01
N MET A 21 2.91 7.16 1.31
CA MET A 21 3.66 8.41 1.13
C MET A 21 2.92 9.45 0.29
N GLN A 22 2.12 9.01 -0.67
CA GLN A 22 1.33 9.89 -1.55
C GLN A 22 0.31 10.79 -0.82
N GLN A 23 -0.06 10.47 0.43
CA GLN A 23 -1.03 11.26 1.19
C GLN A 23 -0.46 12.61 1.63
N SER A 24 0.74 12.60 2.18
CA SER A 24 1.31 13.69 2.97
C SER A 24 2.73 14.09 2.53
N GLY A 25 3.29 13.46 1.49
CA GLY A 25 4.67 13.69 1.02
C GLY A 25 5.74 13.09 1.94
N ASN A 26 5.44 12.99 3.23
CA ASN A 26 6.17 12.21 4.23
C ASN A 26 5.23 11.19 4.88
N ILE A 27 5.78 10.04 5.26
CA ILE A 27 5.09 9.04 6.07
C ILE A 27 5.16 9.47 7.55
N SER A 28 4.02 9.49 8.24
CA SER A 28 3.98 9.76 9.69
C SER A 28 4.48 8.55 10.48
N GLN A 29 4.93 8.76 11.72
CA GLN A 29 5.35 7.65 12.59
C GLN A 29 4.23 6.62 12.79
N GLN A 30 2.98 7.09 12.93
CA GLN A 30 1.81 6.22 13.03
C GLN A 30 1.63 5.35 11.78
N GLN A 31 1.85 5.90 10.59
CA GLN A 31 1.82 5.15 9.33
C GLN A 31 2.95 4.13 9.25
N ILE A 32 4.17 4.48 9.67
CA ILE A 32 5.30 3.53 9.76
C ILE A 32 4.91 2.35 10.63
N GLU A 33 4.42 2.61 11.84
CA GLU A 33 4.05 1.56 12.77
C GLU A 33 2.93 0.66 12.23
N HIS A 34 1.92 1.25 11.59
CA HIS A 34 0.84 0.48 10.95
C HIS A 34 1.35 -0.36 9.77
N LEU A 35 2.19 0.21 8.91
CA LEU A 35 2.84 -0.50 7.81
C LEU A 35 3.66 -1.68 8.34
N SER A 36 4.52 -1.44 9.33
CA SER A 36 5.34 -2.48 9.95
C SER A 36 4.48 -3.58 10.55
N ARG A 37 3.40 -3.25 11.27
CA ARG A 37 2.46 -4.24 11.81
C ARG A 37 1.79 -5.06 10.71
N ALA A 38 1.29 -4.41 9.66
CA ALA A 38 0.62 -5.07 8.55
C ALA A 38 1.54 -6.09 7.85
N VAL A 39 2.80 -5.71 7.62
CA VAL A 39 3.79 -6.57 6.98
C VAL A 39 4.21 -7.72 7.91
N VAL A 40 4.50 -7.46 9.18
CA VAL A 40 4.93 -8.50 10.15
C VAL A 40 3.85 -9.56 10.38
N LEU A 41 2.57 -9.16 10.40
CA LEU A 41 1.46 -10.08 10.65
C LEU A 41 1.07 -10.91 9.42
N CYS A 42 1.51 -10.52 8.22
CA CYS A 42 1.19 -11.25 7.00
C CYS A 42 2.23 -12.36 6.75
N SER A 43 1.75 -13.62 6.72
CA SER A 43 2.60 -14.80 6.56
C SER A 43 3.42 -14.82 5.27
N ARG A 44 2.99 -14.05 4.26
CA ARG A 44 3.66 -13.91 2.95
C ARG A 44 5.05 -13.28 3.04
N PHE A 45 5.34 -12.53 4.11
CA PHE A 45 6.64 -11.89 4.37
C PHE A 45 7.52 -12.65 5.37
N ARG A 46 7.15 -13.88 5.75
CA ARG A 46 7.96 -14.68 6.68
C ARG A 46 9.34 -14.97 6.09
N GLY A 47 10.38 -14.73 6.88
CA GLY A 47 11.77 -14.97 6.49
C GLY A 47 12.35 -13.90 5.57
N SER A 48 11.59 -12.87 5.20
CA SER A 48 12.09 -11.74 4.44
C SER A 48 12.75 -10.69 5.34
N ASP A 49 13.79 -10.02 4.85
CA ASP A 49 14.38 -8.88 5.55
C ASP A 49 13.53 -7.62 5.34
N LEU A 50 12.62 -7.36 6.28
CA LEU A 50 11.73 -6.20 6.21
C LEU A 50 12.48 -4.87 6.22
N ASN A 51 13.64 -4.79 6.88
CA ASN A 51 14.44 -3.58 6.92
C ASN A 51 15.05 -3.29 5.55
N GLU A 52 15.59 -4.30 4.88
CA GLU A 52 16.12 -4.16 3.53
C GLU A 52 15.02 -3.76 2.54
N MET A 53 13.89 -4.46 2.56
CA MET A 53 12.75 -4.15 1.67
C MET A 53 12.21 -2.73 1.89
N THR A 54 12.12 -2.29 3.15
CA THR A 54 11.68 -0.93 3.49
C THR A 54 12.66 0.12 2.95
N LYS A 55 13.98 -0.09 3.11
CA LYS A 55 14.99 0.82 2.57
C LYS A 55 14.92 0.92 1.05
N LYS A 56 14.77 -0.22 0.36
CA LYS A 56 14.58 -0.27 -1.10
C LYS A 56 13.31 0.50 -1.50
N ALA A 57 12.19 0.22 -0.84
CA ALA A 57 10.92 0.88 -1.13
C ALA A 57 11.00 2.41 -1.01
N ILE A 58 11.59 2.92 0.09
CA ILE A 58 11.76 4.37 0.31
C ILE A 58 12.69 4.99 -0.74
N ALA A 59 13.79 4.32 -1.09
CA ALA A 59 14.73 4.82 -2.10
C ALA A 59 14.07 4.95 -3.49
N LEU A 60 13.15 4.05 -3.83
CA LEU A 60 12.41 4.12 -5.09
C LEU A 60 11.44 5.29 -5.12
N GLN A 61 10.79 5.62 -4.00
CA GLN A 61 9.90 6.81 -3.92
C GLN A 61 10.65 8.13 -4.16
N ALA A 62 11.95 8.17 -3.85
CA ALA A 62 12.76 9.37 -4.08
C ALA A 62 13.14 9.58 -5.55
N SER A 63 12.98 8.56 -6.40
CA SER A 63 13.53 8.54 -7.76
C SER A 63 12.51 8.26 -8.86
N HIS A 64 11.29 7.83 -8.53
CA HIS A 64 10.28 7.42 -9.51
C HIS A 64 8.89 7.91 -9.11
N GLU A 65 8.03 8.11 -10.11
CA GLU A 65 6.65 8.48 -9.87
C GLU A 65 5.86 7.29 -9.31
N PRO A 66 4.96 7.46 -8.33
CA PRO A 66 4.29 6.31 -7.73
C PRO A 66 3.39 5.53 -8.69
N ALA A 67 2.95 6.16 -9.78
CA ALA A 67 2.24 5.46 -10.86
C ALA A 67 3.12 4.39 -11.52
N GLU A 68 4.36 4.74 -11.83
CA GLU A 68 5.34 3.84 -12.45
C GLU A 68 5.72 2.70 -11.51
N ILE A 69 5.91 3.02 -10.23
CA ILE A 69 6.22 2.04 -9.19
C ILE A 69 5.09 1.03 -9.03
N ILE A 70 3.84 1.52 -8.91
CA ILE A 70 2.66 0.66 -8.73
C ILE A 70 2.45 -0.22 -9.95
N GLU A 71 2.59 0.31 -11.17
CA GLU A 71 2.46 -0.47 -12.39
C GLU A 71 3.48 -1.61 -12.43
N TYR A 72 4.77 -1.29 -12.23
CA TYR A 72 5.85 -2.28 -12.27
C TYR A 72 5.66 -3.35 -11.19
N CYS A 73 5.46 -2.93 -9.93
CA CYS A 73 5.36 -3.85 -8.81
C CYS A 73 4.11 -4.75 -8.93
N SER A 74 2.99 -4.23 -9.44
CA SER A 74 1.75 -5.01 -9.57
C SER A 74 1.90 -6.20 -10.52
N ALA A 75 2.79 -6.12 -11.51
CA ALA A 75 3.09 -7.22 -12.42
C ALA A 75 3.74 -8.43 -11.72
N LEU A 76 4.40 -8.20 -10.58
CA LEU A 76 5.04 -9.24 -9.76
C LEU A 76 4.10 -9.85 -8.72
N ILE A 77 2.89 -9.29 -8.55
CA ILE A 77 1.92 -9.77 -7.56
C ILE A 77 1.07 -10.90 -8.15
N THR A 78 1.14 -12.06 -7.50
CA THR A 78 0.34 -13.24 -7.83
C THR A 78 -1.15 -12.97 -7.64
N GLU A 79 -1.97 -13.67 -8.41
CA GLU A 79 -3.42 -13.48 -8.38
C GLU A 79 -4.03 -13.71 -6.99
N GLU A 80 -3.55 -14.73 -6.29
CA GLU A 80 -3.97 -15.10 -4.93
C GLU A 80 -3.71 -13.99 -3.90
N PHE A 81 -2.72 -13.12 -4.15
CA PHE A 81 -2.32 -12.11 -3.19
C PHE A 81 -2.90 -10.71 -3.48
N ARG A 82 -3.40 -10.45 -4.69
CA ARG A 82 -3.87 -9.11 -5.12
C ARG A 82 -4.93 -8.51 -4.19
N GLU A 83 -5.98 -9.25 -3.87
CA GLU A 83 -7.05 -8.75 -2.99
C GLU A 83 -6.54 -8.51 -1.57
N THR A 84 -5.69 -9.40 -1.07
CA THR A 84 -5.07 -9.26 0.26
C THR A 84 -4.19 -8.01 0.31
N LEU A 85 -3.33 -7.81 -0.69
CA LEU A 85 -2.48 -6.62 -0.77
C LEU A 85 -3.33 -5.34 -0.90
N PHE A 86 -4.39 -5.35 -1.70
CA PHE A 86 -5.30 -4.22 -1.82
C PHE A 86 -5.97 -3.88 -0.48
N ALA A 87 -6.38 -4.89 0.30
CA ALA A 87 -6.90 -4.71 1.65
C ALA A 87 -5.84 -4.14 2.61
N MET A 88 -4.61 -4.64 2.56
CA MET A 88 -3.49 -4.11 3.37
C MET A 88 -3.21 -2.64 3.04
N VAL A 89 -3.22 -2.25 1.76
CA VAL A 89 -3.10 -0.84 1.37
C VAL A 89 -4.27 -0.02 1.91
N SER A 90 -5.49 -0.55 1.81
CA SER A 90 -6.70 0.11 2.33
C SER A 90 -6.61 0.37 3.83
N GLU A 91 -6.08 -0.59 4.59
CA GLU A 91 -5.84 -0.44 6.03
C GLU A 91 -4.92 0.73 6.36
N VAL A 92 -3.81 0.85 5.64
CA VAL A 92 -2.78 1.86 5.89
C VAL A 92 -3.24 3.24 5.44
N VAL A 93 -3.86 3.33 4.26
CA VAL A 93 -4.21 4.61 3.62
C VAL A 93 -5.49 5.23 4.19
N LEU A 94 -6.44 4.40 4.64
CA LEU A 94 -7.70 4.86 5.24
C LEU A 94 -7.64 4.88 6.77
N LEU A 95 -6.46 5.07 7.37
CA LEU A 95 -6.30 5.00 8.81
C LEU A 95 -7.17 6.03 9.55
N ASP A 96 -7.38 7.19 8.95
CA ASP A 96 -8.24 8.29 9.40
C ASP A 96 -9.74 8.10 9.09
N GLY A 97 -10.10 7.00 8.43
CA GLY A 97 -11.48 6.72 8.03
C GLY A 97 -12.03 7.62 6.92
N GLN A 98 -11.17 8.35 6.19
CA GLN A 98 -11.60 9.31 5.17
C GLN A 98 -11.07 8.96 3.78
N ILE A 99 -11.88 9.21 2.76
CA ILE A 99 -11.48 9.11 1.35
C ILE A 99 -11.57 10.49 0.70
N ASN A 100 -10.46 10.95 0.12
CA ASN A 100 -10.35 12.20 -0.62
C ASN A 100 -9.91 11.92 -2.07
N ASP A 101 -9.74 12.96 -2.88
CA ASP A 101 -9.38 12.82 -4.30
C ASP A 101 -8.02 12.14 -4.49
N LYS A 102 -7.03 12.40 -3.61
CA LYS A 102 -5.70 11.77 -3.69
C LYS A 102 -5.80 10.26 -3.41
N LYS A 103 -6.50 9.87 -2.34
CA LYS A 103 -6.77 8.46 -1.99
C LYS A 103 -7.53 7.74 -3.09
N THR A 104 -8.55 8.40 -3.65
CA THR A 104 -9.35 7.85 -4.75
C THR A 104 -8.49 7.52 -5.97
N LYS A 105 -7.56 8.42 -6.35
CA LYS A 105 -6.64 8.19 -7.48
C LYS A 105 -5.74 6.96 -7.24
N ILE A 106 -5.17 6.83 -6.04
CA ILE A 106 -4.32 5.69 -5.68
C ILE A 106 -5.11 4.38 -5.70
N PHE A 107 -6.30 4.35 -5.13
CA PHE A 107 -7.13 3.13 -5.15
C PHE A 107 -7.58 2.75 -6.55
N ALA A 108 -7.90 3.73 -7.41
CA ALA A 108 -8.23 3.46 -8.80
C ALA A 108 -7.04 2.87 -9.56
N LEU A 109 -5.84 3.42 -9.36
CA LEU A 109 -4.61 2.91 -9.96
C LEU A 109 -4.29 1.49 -9.49
N LEU A 110 -4.34 1.25 -8.17
CA LEU A 110 -4.11 -0.08 -7.60
C LEU A 110 -5.15 -1.09 -8.08
N ALA A 111 -6.43 -0.72 -8.11
CA ALA A 111 -7.47 -1.62 -8.58
C ALA A 111 -7.27 -2.00 -10.05
N LEU A 112 -6.84 -1.05 -10.89
CA LEU A 112 -6.51 -1.31 -12.29
C LEU A 112 -5.36 -2.32 -12.41
N HIS A 113 -4.21 -2.05 -11.80
CA HIS A 113 -3.00 -2.86 -11.99
C HIS A 113 -3.03 -4.19 -11.22
N LEU A 114 -3.67 -4.23 -10.05
CA LEU A 114 -3.94 -5.47 -9.31
C LEU A 114 -5.22 -6.17 -9.79
N LYS A 115 -5.83 -5.73 -10.90
CA LYS A 115 -7.01 -6.36 -11.51
C LYS A 115 -8.16 -6.60 -10.53
N ILE A 116 -8.36 -5.67 -9.59
CA ILE A 116 -9.44 -5.71 -8.61
C ILE A 116 -10.71 -5.20 -9.27
N THR A 117 -11.79 -5.98 -9.20
CA THR A 117 -13.07 -5.55 -9.75
C THR A 117 -13.65 -4.37 -8.97
N MET A 118 -14.43 -3.53 -9.65
CA MET A 118 -15.09 -2.37 -9.04
C MET A 118 -15.96 -2.77 -7.83
N GLU A 119 -16.65 -3.90 -7.92
CA GLU A 119 -17.47 -4.43 -6.82
C GLU A 119 -16.60 -4.77 -5.60
N ARG A 120 -15.48 -5.49 -5.83
CA ARG A 120 -14.60 -5.93 -4.74
C ARG A 120 -13.86 -4.76 -4.10
N MET A 121 -13.40 -3.80 -4.92
CA MET A 121 -12.84 -2.54 -4.45
C MET A 121 -13.82 -1.82 -3.51
N LYS A 122 -15.08 -1.60 -3.93
CA LYS A 122 -16.08 -0.91 -3.10
C LYS A 122 -16.32 -1.63 -1.78
N MET A 123 -16.37 -2.97 -1.79
CA MET A 123 -16.57 -3.77 -0.58
C MET A 123 -15.41 -3.61 0.42
N ILE A 124 -14.17 -3.70 -0.06
CA ILE A 124 -12.98 -3.55 0.78
C ILE A 124 -12.92 -2.13 1.35
N LEU A 125 -13.07 -1.09 0.52
CA LEU A 125 -13.02 0.30 0.98
C LEU A 125 -14.12 0.60 1.99
N ALA A 126 -15.35 0.15 1.74
CA ALA A 126 -16.46 0.32 2.69
C ALA A 126 -16.15 -0.29 4.06
N THR A 127 -15.51 -1.48 4.08
CA THR A 127 -15.11 -2.15 5.32
C THR A 127 -14.17 -1.29 6.15
N TYR A 128 -13.12 -0.75 5.53
CA TYR A 128 -12.14 0.08 6.25
C TYR A 128 -12.68 1.45 6.62
N LEU A 129 -13.53 2.08 5.79
CA LEU A 129 -14.20 3.33 6.15
C LEU A 129 -15.12 3.16 7.36
N ILE A 130 -15.87 2.05 7.45
CA ILE A 130 -16.72 1.74 8.60
C ILE A 130 -15.86 1.48 9.84
N ARG A 131 -14.85 0.62 9.73
CA ARG A 131 -13.93 0.27 10.83
C ARG A 131 -13.25 1.50 11.40
N ASN A 132 -12.76 2.39 10.53
CA ASN A 132 -11.89 3.50 10.91
C ASN A 132 -12.65 4.84 11.06
N LYS A 133 -13.98 4.84 10.96
CA LYS A 133 -14.83 6.05 11.01
C LYS A 133 -14.55 7.00 12.18
N TRP A 134 -14.11 6.44 13.32
CA TRP A 134 -13.85 7.19 14.55
C TRP A 134 -12.36 7.30 14.88
N ASN A 135 -11.48 6.86 13.98
CA ASN A 135 -10.06 7.10 14.14
C ASN A 135 -9.80 8.58 13.92
N VAL A 136 -9.03 9.16 14.83
CA VAL A 136 -8.68 10.58 14.77
C VAL A 136 -7.37 10.73 14.01
N GLU A 137 -7.32 11.72 13.12
CA GLU A 137 -6.07 12.18 12.56
C GLU A 137 -5.29 12.87 13.70
N VAL A 138 -4.20 12.26 14.16
CA VAL A 138 -3.32 12.91 15.13
C VAL A 138 -2.51 13.93 14.35
N MET A 139 -2.86 15.21 14.51
CA MET A 139 -2.04 16.31 14.00
C MET A 139 -0.87 16.50 14.97
N ASP A 140 0.36 16.31 14.47
CA ASP A 140 1.59 16.78 15.14
C ASP A 140 1.80 18.28 14.87
#